data_AF-A0A2G6MU26-F1
#
_entry.id   AF-A0A2G6MU26-F1
#
_cell.length_a   1.000
_cell.length_b   1.000
_cell.length_c   1.000
_cell.angle_alpha   90.00
_cell.angle_beta   90.00
_cell.angle_gamma   90.00
#
_symmetry.space_group_name_H-M   'P 1'
#
loop_
_entity.id
_entity.type
_entity.pdbx_description
1 polymer ?
#
loop_
_entity_poly.entity_id
_entity_poly.type
_entity_poly.pdbx_seq_one_letter_code
_entity_poly.pdbx_strand_id
1 'polypeptide(L)'
;MSENERGIISDQDWNVVGDEAVMDDPLTDCLLQLARIHNLDVSRRVLRAGLPLVDNRLTVELFGRAAERIGLASRVVRRSLADMTELELPAVLLLHDKQACLLIAVDQQEKSATVLIPETGMGERSVSFDTLAGFYSGYALFARPRFNPGKGDNESVFRRKSWFWGAIFSSWRVYRDVFV
;
A
#
# COMPACT_ATOMS: atom_id res chain seq x y z
N MET A 1 -39.54 -26.76 -17.84
CA MET A 1 -40.13 -25.68 -17.02
C MET A 1 -40.34 -26.25 -15.64
N SER A 2 -39.73 -25.78 -14.58
CA SER A 2 -39.14 -24.45 -14.31
C SER A 2 -37.94 -24.61 -13.38
N GLU A 3 -36.95 -23.76 -13.63
CA GLU A 3 -35.80 -23.51 -12.80
C GLU A 3 -36.19 -23.00 -11.40
N ASN A 4 -35.17 -23.05 -10.54
CA ASN A 4 -34.82 -22.00 -9.59
C ASN A 4 -35.34 -22.18 -8.16
N GLU A 5 -34.43 -22.64 -7.30
CA GLU A 5 -34.20 -22.10 -5.95
C GLU A 5 -32.94 -22.80 -5.39
N ARG A 6 -31.76 -22.40 -5.88
CA ARG A 6 -30.53 -22.68 -5.13
C ARG A 6 -30.48 -21.68 -3.99
N GLY A 7 -30.91 -22.15 -2.83
CA GLY A 7 -30.82 -21.45 -1.56
C GLY A 7 -29.43 -20.86 -1.35
N ILE A 8 -29.44 -19.59 -0.96
CA ILE A 8 -28.29 -18.86 -0.43
C ILE A 8 -27.78 -19.68 0.77
N ILE A 9 -26.56 -20.20 0.68
CA ILE A 9 -25.91 -20.88 1.81
C ILE A 9 -25.50 -19.77 2.80
N SER A 10 -26.17 -19.76 3.94
CA SER A 10 -25.82 -18.96 5.13
C SER A 10 -24.61 -19.59 5.81
N ASP A 11 -23.42 -19.03 5.60
CA ASP A 11 -22.21 -19.41 6.35
C ASP A 11 -22.12 -18.56 7.64
N GLN A 12 -22.87 -18.98 8.66
CA GLN A 12 -22.92 -18.34 10.00
C GLN A 12 -22.04 -19.03 11.04
N ASP A 13 -20.94 -19.67 10.64
CA ASP A 13 -20.06 -20.37 11.60
C ASP A 13 -18.96 -19.47 12.19
N TRP A 14 -18.69 -18.31 11.59
CA TRP A 14 -17.70 -17.35 12.07
C TRP A 14 -18.31 -15.97 12.27
N ASN A 15 -18.10 -15.38 13.45
CA ASN A 15 -18.40 -13.96 13.67
C ASN A 15 -17.34 -13.12 12.98
N VAL A 16 -17.45 -13.00 11.65
CA VAL A 16 -16.57 -12.18 10.85
C VAL A 16 -16.81 -10.71 11.21
N VAL A 17 -15.74 -9.99 11.54
CA VAL A 17 -15.78 -8.55 11.85
C VAL A 17 -16.53 -7.80 10.74
N GLY A 18 -17.26 -6.73 11.06
CA GLY A 18 -18.21 -6.08 10.13
C GLY A 18 -17.63 -5.74 8.74
N ASP A 19 -18.51 -5.64 7.73
CA ASP A 19 -18.23 -5.56 6.28
C ASP A 19 -17.01 -4.71 5.86
N GLU A 20 -16.71 -3.59 6.54
CA GLU A 20 -15.55 -2.74 6.21
C GLU A 20 -14.19 -3.39 6.49
N ALA A 21 -14.12 -4.36 7.41
CA ALA A 21 -12.91 -5.08 7.77
C ALA A 21 -12.63 -6.28 6.86
N VAL A 22 -13.66 -6.78 6.15
CA VAL A 22 -13.59 -7.96 5.27
C VAL A 22 -13.41 -7.57 3.80
N MET A 23 -13.60 -6.29 3.49
CA MET A 23 -13.55 -5.78 2.11
C MET A 23 -12.14 -5.76 1.54
N ASP A 24 -11.95 -6.46 0.42
CA ASP A 24 -10.71 -6.48 -0.36
C ASP A 24 -10.54 -5.20 -1.20
N ASP A 25 -9.81 -4.21 -0.69
CA ASP A 25 -9.51 -2.94 -1.38
C ASP A 25 -8.02 -2.56 -1.18
N PRO A 26 -7.10 -3.23 -1.90
CA PRO A 26 -5.66 -3.15 -1.66
C PRO A 26 -5.10 -1.75 -1.94
N LEU A 27 -5.71 -1.00 -2.86
CA LEU A 27 -5.32 0.39 -3.13
C LEU A 27 -5.70 1.31 -1.98
N THR A 28 -6.89 1.17 -1.41
CA THR A 28 -7.24 1.93 -0.20
C THR A 28 -6.30 1.55 0.94
N ASP A 29 -6.02 0.26 1.12
CA ASP A 29 -5.19 -0.22 2.21
C ASP A 29 -3.76 0.32 2.10
N CYS A 30 -3.15 0.24 0.92
CA CYS A 30 -1.84 0.84 0.66
C CYS A 30 -1.83 2.36 0.92
N LEU A 31 -2.89 3.08 0.54
CA LEU A 31 -2.98 4.52 0.78
C LEU A 31 -3.16 4.87 2.27
N LEU A 32 -3.94 4.08 3.02
CA LEU A 32 -4.04 4.19 4.47
C LEU A 32 -2.69 3.97 5.13
N GLN A 33 -1.93 2.96 4.68
CA GLN A 33 -0.60 2.69 5.20
C GLN A 33 0.39 3.82 4.86
N LEU A 34 0.34 4.38 3.65
CA LEU A 34 1.10 5.58 3.28
C LEU A 34 0.76 6.78 4.17
N ALA A 35 -0.53 7.00 4.45
CA ALA A 35 -0.97 8.06 5.35
C ALA A 35 -0.35 7.88 6.75
N ARG A 36 -0.40 6.66 7.31
CA ARG A 36 0.22 6.33 8.61
C ARG A 36 1.73 6.55 8.62
N ILE A 37 2.44 6.14 7.56
CA ILE A 37 3.89 6.37 7.40
C ILE A 37 4.21 7.88 7.45
N HIS A 38 3.34 8.70 6.87
CA HIS A 38 3.45 10.16 6.92
C HIS A 38 2.86 10.81 8.19
N ASN A 39 2.52 10.02 9.22
CA ASN A 39 1.90 10.46 10.47
C ASN A 39 0.56 11.18 10.27
N LEU A 40 -0.21 10.76 9.26
CA LEU A 40 -1.58 11.19 9.01
C LEU A 40 -2.54 10.12 9.55
N ASP A 41 -3.32 10.48 10.57
CA ASP A 41 -4.36 9.60 11.11
C ASP A 41 -5.66 9.80 10.34
N VAL A 42 -6.03 8.82 9.53
CA VAL A 42 -7.19 8.87 8.64
C VAL A 42 -7.91 7.54 8.64
N SER A 43 -9.24 7.58 8.67
CA SER A 43 -10.07 6.37 8.57
C SER A 43 -10.35 6.01 7.11
N ARG A 44 -10.60 4.72 6.86
CA ARG A 44 -11.05 4.19 5.55
C ARG A 44 -12.23 5.00 4.99
N ARG A 45 -13.22 5.28 5.85
CA ARG A 45 -14.42 6.07 5.51
C ARG A 45 -14.06 7.47 5.04
N VAL A 46 -13.17 8.18 5.73
CA VAL A 46 -12.74 9.54 5.34
C VAL A 46 -12.06 9.51 3.97
N LEU A 47 -11.14 8.58 3.76
CA LEU A 47 -10.40 8.43 2.51
C LEU A 47 -11.33 8.20 1.31
N ARG A 48 -12.34 7.33 1.48
CA ARG A 48 -13.28 6.91 0.43
C ARG A 48 -14.50 7.81 0.25
N ALA A 49 -14.82 8.68 1.22
CA ALA A 49 -16.08 9.43 1.23
C ALA A 49 -16.37 10.17 -0.10
N GLY A 50 -17.55 10.03 -0.68
CA GLY A 50 -17.92 10.79 -1.88
C GLY A 50 -17.09 10.48 -3.14
N LEU A 51 -16.28 9.41 -3.14
CA LEU A 51 -15.68 8.88 -4.36
C LEU A 51 -16.67 7.92 -5.04
N PRO A 52 -16.79 7.95 -6.38
CA PRO A 52 -17.63 7.00 -7.12
C PRO A 52 -16.92 5.65 -7.26
N LEU A 53 -16.86 4.89 -6.17
CA LEU A 53 -16.16 3.59 -6.14
C LEU A 53 -16.80 2.58 -7.10
N VAL A 54 -15.98 1.70 -7.65
CA VAL A 54 -16.41 0.59 -8.52
C VAL A 54 -16.23 -0.70 -7.76
N ASP A 55 -17.27 -1.53 -7.68
CA ASP A 55 -17.29 -2.77 -6.88
C ASP A 55 -16.88 -2.55 -5.41
N ASN A 56 -17.20 -1.37 -4.86
CA ASN A 56 -16.78 -0.94 -3.53
C ASN A 56 -15.25 -0.81 -3.37
N ARG A 57 -14.47 -0.72 -4.45
CA ARG A 57 -12.99 -0.61 -4.41
C ARG A 57 -12.51 0.72 -4.93
N LEU A 58 -11.36 1.17 -4.43
CA LEU A 58 -10.65 2.30 -4.98
C LEU A 58 -10.01 1.91 -6.31
N THR A 59 -10.16 2.75 -7.33
CA THR A 59 -9.52 2.55 -8.63
C THR A 59 -8.26 3.40 -8.74
N VAL A 60 -7.38 3.06 -9.69
CA VAL A 60 -6.17 3.84 -9.99
C VAL A 60 -6.50 5.29 -10.34
N GLU A 61 -7.60 5.52 -11.06
CA GLU A 61 -8.07 6.86 -11.42
C GLU A 61 -8.51 7.67 -10.19
N LEU A 62 -9.15 7.01 -9.21
CA LEU A 62 -9.63 7.64 -7.99
C LEU A 62 -8.54 7.79 -6.92
N PHE A 63 -7.44 7.05 -7.02
CA PHE A 63 -6.34 7.09 -6.05
C PHE A 63 -5.81 8.51 -5.85
N GLY A 64 -5.64 9.26 -6.95
CA GLY A 64 -5.20 10.66 -6.91
C GLY A 64 -6.11 11.53 -6.03
N ARG A 65 -7.41 11.44 -6.27
CA ARG A 65 -8.43 12.17 -5.51
C ARG A 65 -8.49 11.74 -4.05
N ALA A 66 -8.36 10.43 -3.78
CA ALA A 66 -8.31 9.91 -2.42
C ALA A 66 -7.09 10.46 -1.65
N ALA A 67 -5.91 10.46 -2.29
CA ALA A 67 -4.68 10.96 -1.71
C ALA A 67 -4.73 12.48 -1.45
N GLU A 68 -5.25 13.26 -2.39
CA GLU A 68 -5.39 14.71 -2.23
C GLU A 68 -6.26 15.10 -1.04
N ARG A 69 -7.32 14.34 -0.76
CA ARG A 69 -8.23 14.57 0.38
C ARG A 69 -7.55 14.45 1.73
N ILE A 70 -6.49 13.65 1.81
CA ILE A 70 -5.68 13.49 3.03
C ILE A 70 -4.39 14.31 2.97
N GLY A 71 -4.28 15.27 2.04
CA GLY A 71 -3.14 16.18 1.95
C GLY A 71 -1.90 15.62 1.27
N LEU A 72 -2.04 14.52 0.53
CA LEU A 72 -0.96 13.94 -0.27
C LEU A 72 -1.07 14.36 -1.74
N ALA A 73 0.04 14.76 -2.35
CA ALA A 73 0.17 14.75 -3.81
C ALA A 73 0.47 13.31 -4.24
N SER A 74 -0.09 12.87 -5.36
CA SER A 74 0.22 11.55 -5.90
C SER A 74 0.28 11.51 -7.42
N ARG A 75 0.95 10.49 -7.96
CA ARG A 75 1.10 10.30 -9.41
C ARG A 75 1.32 8.82 -9.75
N VAL A 76 0.68 8.37 -10.83
CA VAL A 76 0.89 7.05 -11.44
C VAL A 76 2.01 7.15 -12.48
N VAL A 77 2.95 6.21 -12.46
CA VAL A 77 4.16 6.23 -13.28
C VAL A 77 4.50 4.83 -13.74
N ARG A 78 4.85 4.68 -15.02
CA ARG A 78 5.49 3.45 -15.50
C ARG A 78 6.94 3.45 -15.03
N ARG A 79 7.34 2.48 -14.21
CA ARG A 79 8.67 2.40 -13.59
C ARG A 79 9.04 0.93 -13.41
N SER A 80 10.24 0.53 -13.84
CA SER A 80 10.73 -0.83 -13.59
C SER A 80 11.28 -0.95 -12.16
N LEU A 81 11.35 -2.17 -11.60
CA LEU A 81 11.95 -2.38 -10.27
C LEU A 81 13.43 -1.97 -10.22
N ALA A 82 14.15 -2.14 -11.33
CA ALA A 82 15.55 -1.73 -11.47
C ALA A 82 15.74 -0.20 -11.48
N ASP A 83 14.73 0.56 -11.92
CA ASP A 83 14.77 2.02 -11.96
C ASP A 83 14.28 2.67 -10.65
N MET A 84 13.80 1.87 -9.69
CA MET A 84 13.33 2.39 -8.40
C MET A 84 14.51 2.70 -7.49
N THR A 85 14.47 3.89 -6.90
CA THR A 85 15.47 4.33 -5.94
C THR A 85 14.85 4.55 -4.57
N GLU A 86 15.65 4.43 -3.50
CA GLU A 86 15.20 4.67 -2.13
C GLU A 86 14.55 6.04 -1.93
N LEU A 87 14.99 7.06 -2.69
CA LEU A 87 14.43 8.41 -2.61
C LEU A 87 12.96 8.48 -3.03
N GLU A 88 12.53 7.58 -3.90
CA GLU A 88 11.15 7.50 -4.39
C GLU A 88 10.23 6.72 -3.45
N LEU A 89 10.79 5.94 -2.52
CA LEU A 89 10.03 5.09 -1.61
C LEU A 89 9.46 5.86 -0.39
N PRO A 90 8.32 5.41 0.17
CA PRO A 90 7.52 4.26 -0.23
C PRO A 90 6.68 4.48 -1.51
N ALA A 91 6.37 3.40 -2.23
CA ALA A 91 5.59 3.43 -3.46
C ALA A 91 4.57 2.29 -3.52
N VAL A 92 3.37 2.54 -4.03
CA VAL A 92 2.37 1.48 -4.27
C VAL A 92 2.67 0.83 -5.62
N LEU A 93 2.90 -0.47 -5.64
CA LEU A 93 3.07 -1.23 -6.87
C LEU A 93 1.71 -1.77 -7.32
N LEU A 94 1.38 -1.55 -8.60
CA LEU A 94 0.24 -2.21 -9.23
C LEU A 94 0.65 -3.60 -9.67
N LEU A 95 -0.02 -4.60 -9.12
CA LEU A 95 0.18 -5.99 -9.47
C LEU A 95 -0.87 -6.44 -10.51
N HIS A 96 -0.67 -7.62 -11.08
CA HIS A 96 -1.68 -8.30 -11.89
C HIS A 96 -2.96 -8.58 -11.07
N ASP A 97 -4.05 -8.92 -11.76
CA ASP A 97 -5.33 -9.28 -11.14
C ASP A 97 -5.96 -8.18 -10.24
N LYS A 98 -5.67 -6.91 -10.56
CA LYS A 98 -6.14 -5.74 -9.80
C LYS A 98 -5.72 -5.79 -8.32
N GLN A 99 -4.53 -6.33 -8.05
CA GLN A 99 -3.90 -6.33 -6.74
C GLN A 99 -2.87 -5.21 -6.61
N ALA A 100 -2.47 -4.91 -5.38
CA ALA A 100 -1.44 -3.92 -5.10
C ALA A 100 -0.65 -4.27 -3.83
N CYS A 101 0.59 -3.83 -3.77
CA CYS A 101 1.39 -3.91 -2.54
C CYS A 101 2.19 -2.61 -2.34
N LEU A 102 2.69 -2.39 -1.12
CA LEU A 102 3.52 -1.22 -0.82
C LEU A 102 5.00 -1.60 -0.84
N LEU A 103 5.77 -1.08 -1.79
CA LEU A 103 7.22 -1.18 -1.78
C LEU A 103 7.82 -0.19 -0.79
N ILE A 104 8.61 -0.70 0.15
CA ILE A 104 9.21 0.09 1.23
C ILE A 104 10.73 0.08 1.20
N ALA A 105 11.37 -0.93 0.61
CA ALA A 105 12.82 -0.94 0.39
C ALA A 105 13.18 -1.69 -0.90
N VAL A 106 14.31 -1.30 -1.49
CA VAL A 106 14.93 -2.00 -2.63
C VAL A 106 16.42 -2.14 -2.37
N ASP A 107 16.97 -3.30 -2.64
CA ASP A 107 18.39 -3.56 -2.74
C ASP A 107 18.72 -3.89 -4.20
N GLN A 108 19.42 -2.97 -4.86
CA GLN A 108 19.82 -3.11 -6.25
C GLN A 108 21.01 -4.07 -6.44
N GLN A 109 21.83 -4.30 -5.40
CA GLN A 109 22.95 -5.23 -5.45
C GLN A 109 22.46 -6.68 -5.33
N GLU A 110 21.64 -6.95 -4.30
CA GLU A 110 21.06 -8.28 -4.05
C GLU A 110 19.80 -8.55 -4.91
N LYS A 111 19.37 -7.55 -5.70
CA LYS A 111 18.14 -7.60 -6.51
C LYS A 111 16.94 -8.08 -5.70
N SER A 112 16.74 -7.46 -4.53
CA SER A 112 15.67 -7.81 -3.60
C SER A 112 14.84 -6.59 -3.21
N ALA A 113 13.58 -6.82 -2.87
CA ALA A 113 12.64 -5.80 -2.50
C ALA A 113 11.91 -6.20 -1.21
N THR A 114 11.64 -5.23 -0.35
CA THR A 114 10.77 -5.41 0.81
C THR A 114 9.44 -4.75 0.54
N VAL A 115 8.36 -5.53 0.61
CA VAL A 115 7.00 -5.09 0.37
C VAL A 115 6.11 -5.31 1.59
N LEU A 116 5.09 -4.47 1.76
CA LEU A 116 3.97 -4.69 2.67
C LEU A 116 2.76 -5.19 1.86
N ILE A 117 2.16 -6.27 2.33
CA ILE A 117 1.08 -6.99 1.64
C ILE A 117 -0.26 -6.65 2.32
N PRO A 118 -1.23 -6.01 1.64
CA PRO A 118 -2.52 -5.65 2.22
C PRO A 118 -3.28 -6.83 2.83
N GLU A 119 -3.29 -7.97 2.15
CA GLU A 119 -4.04 -9.18 2.48
C GLU A 119 -3.58 -9.83 3.80
N THR A 120 -2.36 -9.55 4.23
CA THR A 120 -1.81 -10.01 5.51
C THR A 120 -1.88 -8.94 6.60
N GLY A 121 -2.65 -7.87 6.39
CA GLY A 121 -2.75 -6.74 7.31
C GLY A 121 -1.53 -5.82 7.26
N MET A 122 -0.95 -5.61 6.08
CA MET A 122 0.33 -4.92 5.86
C MET A 122 1.54 -5.69 6.40
N GLY A 123 1.49 -7.02 6.34
CA GLY A 123 2.62 -7.86 6.72
C GLY A 123 3.83 -7.63 5.80
N GLU A 124 5.00 -7.53 6.41
CA GLU A 124 6.26 -7.32 5.70
C GLU A 124 6.77 -8.61 5.06
N ARG A 125 7.27 -8.51 3.82
CA ARG A 125 7.89 -9.62 3.11
C ARG A 125 9.05 -9.14 2.24
N SER A 126 10.20 -9.80 2.36
CA SER A 126 11.32 -9.66 1.43
C SER A 126 11.19 -10.68 0.30
N VAL A 127 11.34 -10.22 -0.94
CA VAL A 127 11.21 -11.02 -2.17
C VAL A 127 12.31 -10.66 -3.17
N SER A 128 12.71 -11.60 -4.03
CA SER A 128 13.61 -11.27 -5.14
C SER A 128 12.88 -10.43 -6.20
N PHE A 129 13.64 -9.64 -6.96
CA PHE A 129 13.11 -8.88 -8.08
C PHE A 129 12.45 -9.79 -9.12
N ASP A 130 13.02 -10.97 -9.40
CA ASP A 130 12.44 -11.91 -10.36
C ASP A 130 11.05 -12.40 -9.91
N THR A 131 10.91 -12.72 -8.61
CA THR A 131 9.62 -13.12 -8.03
C THR A 131 8.62 -11.98 -8.12
N LEU A 132 9.02 -10.77 -7.69
CA LEU A 132 8.15 -9.60 -7.68
C LEU A 132 7.76 -9.18 -9.10
N ALA A 133 8.69 -9.25 -10.06
CA ALA A 133 8.45 -8.93 -11.46
C ALA A 133 7.39 -9.83 -12.09
N GLY A 134 7.27 -11.09 -11.65
CA GLY A 134 6.21 -11.99 -12.10
C GLY A 134 4.79 -11.55 -11.72
N PHE A 135 4.64 -10.73 -10.68
CA PHE A 135 3.35 -10.17 -10.25
C PHE A 135 3.18 -8.71 -10.66
N TYR A 136 4.26 -8.00 -10.94
CA TYR A 136 4.27 -6.56 -11.10
C TYR A 136 3.87 -6.12 -12.52
N SER A 137 2.87 -5.23 -12.61
CA SER A 137 2.39 -4.72 -13.91
C SER A 137 3.29 -3.69 -14.58
N GLY A 138 4.35 -3.20 -13.90
CA GLY A 138 5.24 -2.15 -14.41
C GLY A 138 4.79 -0.72 -14.08
N TYR A 139 3.72 -0.55 -13.31
CA TYR A 139 3.19 0.76 -12.89
C TYR A 139 3.25 0.93 -11.37
N ALA A 140 3.75 2.07 -10.92
CA ALA A 140 3.80 2.45 -9.51
C ALA A 140 3.03 3.75 -9.26
N LEU A 141 2.40 3.86 -8.10
CA LEU A 141 1.84 5.11 -7.58
C LEU A 141 2.75 5.64 -6.49
N PHE A 142 3.18 6.87 -6.67
CA PHE A 142 3.93 7.62 -5.66
C PHE A 142 3.00 8.59 -4.97
N ALA A 143 3.11 8.71 -3.65
CA ALA A 143 2.40 9.72 -2.89
C ALA A 143 3.30 10.34 -1.81
N ARG A 144 3.21 11.66 -1.65
CA ARG A 144 3.98 12.43 -0.66
C ARG A 144 3.12 13.58 -0.11
N PRO A 145 3.34 14.03 1.13
CA PRO A 145 2.68 15.23 1.64
C PRO A 145 2.88 16.43 0.71
N ARG A 146 1.80 17.18 0.44
CA ARG A 146 1.88 18.40 -0.36
C ARG A 146 2.77 19.42 0.35
N PHE A 147 3.66 20.04 -0.41
CA PHE A 147 4.41 21.19 0.09
C PHE A 147 3.44 22.35 0.36
N ASN A 148 3.44 22.88 1.59
CA ASN A 148 2.61 24.02 1.97
C ASN A 148 3.49 25.17 2.49
N PRO A 149 3.80 26.18 1.67
CA PRO A 149 4.71 27.27 2.03
C PRO A 149 4.13 28.25 3.06
N GLY A 150 2.81 28.24 3.30
CA GLY A 150 2.13 29.22 4.16
C GLY A 150 1.96 28.81 5.63
N LYS A 151 2.30 27.58 5.99
CA LYS A 151 2.49 27.22 7.41
C LYS A 151 3.95 27.57 7.71
N GLY A 152 4.17 28.74 8.30
CA GLY A 152 5.46 29.05 8.93
C GLY A 152 5.89 27.86 9.79
N ASP A 153 7.19 27.59 9.79
CA ASP A 153 7.86 26.42 10.38
C ASP A 153 7.63 26.30 11.91
N ASN A 154 6.38 26.19 12.34
CA ASN A 154 6.02 25.73 13.67
C ASN A 154 6.27 24.23 13.67
N GLU A 155 7.54 23.90 13.86
CA GLU A 155 8.10 22.57 14.00
C GLU A 155 7.60 21.59 12.96
N SER A 156 8.23 21.69 11.80
CA SER A 156 8.64 20.52 11.05
C SER A 156 9.26 19.47 11.99
N VAL A 157 8.44 18.55 12.49
CA VAL A 157 8.85 17.21 12.94
C VAL A 157 9.30 16.38 11.72
N PHE A 158 9.99 17.01 10.78
CA PHE A 158 10.82 16.40 9.75
C PHE A 158 12.22 16.03 10.30
N ARG A 159 12.51 16.35 11.57
CA ARG A 159 13.63 15.78 12.32
C ARG A 159 13.13 14.70 13.29
N ARG A 160 13.62 13.46 13.05
CA ARG A 160 13.49 12.23 13.87
C ARG A 160 12.34 11.27 13.55
N LYS A 161 12.19 10.78 12.30
CA LYS A 161 11.70 9.41 12.01
C LYS A 161 12.42 8.67 10.88
N SER A 162 13.67 9.05 10.59
CA SER A 162 14.67 8.07 10.10
C SER A 162 14.84 6.89 11.07
N TRP A 163 14.45 7.04 12.35
CA TRP A 163 14.50 5.95 13.33
C TRP A 163 13.45 4.84 13.10
N PHE A 164 12.35 5.08 12.38
CA PHE A 164 11.42 3.99 12.05
C PHE A 164 12.06 3.02 11.03
N TRP A 165 12.85 3.57 10.10
CA TRP A 165 13.74 2.79 9.26
C TRP A 165 14.81 2.09 10.12
N GLY A 166 15.31 2.71 11.19
CA GLY A 166 16.30 2.08 12.09
C GLY A 166 15.86 0.76 12.74
N ALA A 167 14.58 0.57 13.03
CA ALA A 167 14.08 -0.68 13.63
C ALA A 167 13.82 -1.77 12.57
N ILE A 168 13.26 -1.41 11.41
CA ILE A 168 12.98 -2.35 10.31
C ILE A 168 14.28 -2.77 9.59
N PHE A 169 15.22 -1.85 9.37
CA PHE A 169 16.54 -2.20 8.81
C PHE A 169 17.44 -2.95 9.79
N SER A 170 17.14 -2.96 11.11
CA SER A 170 17.93 -3.74 12.08
C SER A 170 17.74 -5.25 11.94
N SER A 171 16.64 -5.70 11.31
CA SER A 171 16.40 -7.11 11.03
C SER A 171 17.04 -7.61 9.74
N TRP A 172 17.57 -6.72 8.88
CA TRP A 172 18.18 -7.12 7.60
C TRP A 172 19.47 -7.96 7.78
N ARG A 173 20.12 -7.85 8.94
CA ARG A 173 21.31 -8.65 9.27
C ARG A 173 21.01 -10.00 9.95
N VAL A 174 19.75 -10.29 10.30
CA VAL A 174 19.39 -11.52 11.04
C VAL A 174 18.81 -12.60 10.12
N TYR A 175 18.32 -12.26 8.92
CA TYR A 175 17.83 -13.25 7.94
C TYR A 175 18.92 -13.91 7.09
N ARG A 176 20.15 -13.96 7.62
CA ARG A 176 21.33 -14.55 6.95
C ARG A 176 21.44 -16.07 7.11
N ASP A 177 20.44 -16.76 7.66
CA ASP A 177 20.62 -18.17 8.06
C ASP A 177 19.38 -19.08 7.91
N VAL A 178 18.51 -18.85 6.93
CA VAL A 178 17.38 -19.79 6.66
C VAL A 178 17.26 -20.21 5.20
N PHE A 179 18.38 -20.31 4.49
CA PHE A 179 18.49 -21.17 3.32
C PHE A 179 19.53 -22.26 3.61
N VAL A 180 19.06 -23.35 4.23
CA VAL A 180 19.65 -24.70 4.14
C VAL A 180 18.67 -25.55 3.34
#